data_AF-A0A849PUV3-F1
#
_entry.id   AF-A0A849PUV3-F1
#
_cell.length_a   1.000
_cell.length_b   1.000
_cell.length_c   1.000
_cell.angle_alpha   90.00
_cell.angle_beta   90.00
_cell.angle_gamma   90.00
#
_symmetry.space_group_name_H-M   'P 1'
#
loop_
_entity.id
_entity.type
_entity.pdbx_description
1 polymer ?
#
loop_
_entity_poly.entity_id
_entity_poly.type
_entity_poly.pdbx_seq_one_letter_code
_entity_poly.pdbx_strand_id
1 'polypeptide(L)'
;MLMLELFKMFSIGFIVALTGALVPGPMLFVTIDGTLKKGWRAGPEVFLGHAIIEILVLFLILFGLTALIGEREMAFISVTGGLALVVFGIMTIMGARK
;
A
#
# COMPACT_ATOMS: atom_id res chain seq x y z
N MET A 1 -22.24 -13.13 -20.68
CA MET A 1 -22.29 -11.75 -20.15
C MET A 1 -21.50 -11.63 -18.85
N LEU A 2 -21.81 -12.44 -17.82
CA LEU A 2 -21.10 -12.45 -16.52
C LEU A 2 -19.56 -12.59 -16.61
N MET A 3 -19.06 -13.53 -17.43
CA MET A 3 -17.61 -13.73 -17.61
C MET A 3 -16.89 -12.49 -18.15
N LEU A 4 -17.57 -11.73 -19.02
CA LEU A 4 -17.02 -10.54 -19.65
C LEU A 4 -17.01 -9.36 -18.67
N GLU A 5 -18.01 -9.27 -17.79
CA GLU A 5 -18.03 -8.30 -16.69
C GLU A 5 -16.96 -8.58 -15.65
N LEU A 6 -16.78 -9.84 -15.25
CA LEU A 6 -15.75 -10.22 -14.28
C LEU A 6 -14.35 -9.89 -14.80
N PHE A 7 -14.09 -10.19 -16.07
CA PHE A 7 -12.84 -9.86 -16.73
C PHE A 7 -12.61 -8.34 -16.80
N LYS A 8 -13.68 -7.55 -17.05
CA LYS A 8 -13.61 -6.09 -17.05
C LYS A 8 -13.29 -5.53 -15.66
N MET A 9 -13.97 -5.99 -14.62
CA MET A 9 -13.71 -5.57 -13.23
C MET A 9 -12.31 -5.94 -12.79
N PHE A 10 -11.87 -7.17 -13.09
CA PHE A 10 -10.50 -7.62 -12.84
C PHE A 10 -9.48 -6.75 -13.56
N SER A 11 -9.67 -6.48 -14.85
CA SER A 11 -8.73 -5.69 -15.65
C SER A 11 -8.61 -4.26 -15.13
N ILE A 12 -9.74 -3.62 -14.80
CA ILE A 12 -9.74 -2.27 -14.23
C ILE A 12 -9.06 -2.26 -12.86
N GLY A 13 -9.45 -3.17 -11.95
CA GLY A 13 -8.85 -3.27 -10.62
C GLY A 13 -7.35 -3.55 -10.68
N PHE A 14 -6.92 -4.45 -11.57
CA PHE A 14 -5.52 -4.77 -11.79
C PHE A 14 -4.73 -3.55 -12.29
N ILE A 15 -5.23 -2.84 -13.32
CA ILE A 15 -4.54 -1.65 -13.85
C ILE A 15 -4.42 -0.57 -12.77
N VAL A 16 -5.51 -0.30 -12.02
CA VAL A 16 -5.51 0.71 -10.95
C VAL A 16 -4.57 0.33 -9.79
N ALA A 17 -4.54 -0.94 -9.39
CA ALA A 17 -3.60 -1.40 -8.36
C ALA A 17 -2.15 -1.38 -8.86
N LEU A 18 -1.91 -1.74 -10.13
CA LEU A 18 -0.59 -1.77 -10.73
C LEU A 18 0.02 -0.36 -10.82
N THR A 19 -0.76 0.67 -11.12
CA THR A 19 -0.23 2.05 -11.11
C THR A 19 0.26 2.45 -9.72
N GLY A 20 -0.50 2.12 -8.66
CA GLY A 20 -0.07 2.35 -7.27
C GLY A 20 1.22 1.61 -6.91
N ALA A 21 1.36 0.36 -7.33
CA ALA A 21 2.54 -0.46 -7.06
C ALA A 21 3.80 0.00 -7.81
N LEU A 22 3.65 0.56 -9.02
CA LEU A 22 4.76 1.01 -9.86
C LEU A 22 5.27 2.41 -9.52
N VAL A 23 4.47 3.23 -8.83
CA VAL A 23 4.91 4.56 -8.38
C VAL A 23 6.09 4.38 -7.40
N PRO A 24 7.24 5.02 -7.65
CA PRO A 24 8.41 4.87 -6.79
C PRO A 24 8.10 5.43 -5.41
N GLY A 25 7.94 4.52 -4.44
CA GLY A 25 7.57 4.84 -3.07
C GLY A 25 8.48 4.15 -2.04
N PRO A 26 8.21 4.36 -0.74
CA PRO A 26 9.05 3.84 0.35
C PRO A 26 9.26 2.31 0.28
N MET A 27 8.25 1.55 -0.12
CA MET A 27 8.31 0.09 -0.26
C MET A 27 9.29 -0.37 -1.35
N LEU A 28 9.39 0.38 -2.46
CA LEU A 28 10.37 0.11 -3.51
C LEU A 28 11.80 0.31 -2.99
N PHE A 29 12.04 1.41 -2.26
CA PHE A 29 13.36 1.70 -1.67
C PHE A 29 13.77 0.66 -0.62
N VAL A 30 12.85 0.24 0.25
CA VAL A 30 13.09 -0.83 1.23
C VAL A 30 13.39 -2.16 0.53
N THR A 31 12.72 -2.45 -0.58
CA THR A 31 13.00 -3.65 -1.38
C THR A 31 14.38 -3.58 -2.04
N ILE A 32 14.78 -2.42 -2.57
CA ILE A 32 16.12 -2.22 -3.14
C ILE A 32 17.19 -2.39 -2.04
N ASP A 33 17.07 -1.71 -0.90
CA ASP A 33 18.03 -1.84 0.21
C ASP A 33 18.08 -3.29 0.74
N GLY A 34 16.92 -3.92 0.89
CA GLY A 34 16.81 -5.30 1.34
C GLY A 34 17.42 -6.29 0.35
N THR A 35 17.23 -6.09 -0.96
CA THR A 35 17.80 -6.97 -2.00
C THR A 35 19.33 -6.86 -2.06
N LEU A 36 19.88 -5.67 -1.84
CA LEU A 36 21.34 -5.48 -1.74
C LEU A 36 21.94 -6.23 -0.54
N LYS A 37 21.18 -6.42 0.55
CA LYS A 37 21.66 -7.08 1.78
C LYS A 37 21.35 -8.58 1.88
N LYS A 38 20.15 -9.00 1.46
CA LYS A 38 19.61 -10.36 1.62
C LYS A 38 19.44 -11.10 0.29
N GLY A 39 19.77 -10.47 -0.84
CA GLY A 39 19.56 -11.01 -2.17
C GLY A 39 18.07 -11.01 -2.58
N TRP A 40 17.74 -11.85 -3.57
CA TRP A 40 16.42 -11.87 -4.22
C TRP A 40 15.22 -12.11 -3.27
N ARG A 41 15.44 -12.71 -2.11
CA ARG A 41 14.39 -13.04 -1.12
C ARG A 41 13.75 -11.81 -0.49
N ALA A 42 14.42 -10.66 -0.49
CA ALA A 42 13.89 -9.44 0.11
C ALA A 42 12.60 -8.95 -0.55
N GLY A 43 12.44 -9.14 -1.87
CA GLY A 43 11.21 -8.75 -2.58
C GLY A 43 9.97 -9.50 -2.06
N PRO A 44 9.96 -10.84 -2.11
CA PRO A 44 8.86 -11.63 -1.54
C PRO A 44 8.63 -11.37 -0.04
N GLU A 45 9.68 -11.20 0.77
CA GLU A 45 9.56 -10.88 2.20
C GLU A 45 8.80 -9.58 2.45
N VAL A 46 9.17 -8.51 1.74
CA VAL A 46 8.55 -7.18 1.87
C VAL A 46 7.10 -7.20 1.37
N PHE A 47 6.85 -7.86 0.24
CA PHE A 47 5.49 -8.04 -0.30
C PHE A 47 4.57 -8.78 0.67
N LEU A 48 5.01 -9.94 1.20
CA LEU A 48 4.19 -10.75 2.10
C LEU A 48 3.84 -9.99 3.38
N GLY A 49 4.82 -9.27 3.96
CA GLY A 49 4.57 -8.43 5.13
C GLY A 49 3.51 -7.37 4.89
N HIS A 50 3.54 -6.70 3.73
CA HIS A 50 2.55 -5.71 3.35
C HIS A 50 1.18 -6.32 3.08
N ALA A 51 1.14 -7.39 2.27
CA ALA A 51 -0.09 -8.06 1.87
C ALA A 51 -0.90 -8.58 3.08
N ILE A 52 -0.22 -9.07 4.13
CA ILE A 52 -0.91 -9.55 5.35
C ILE A 52 -1.70 -8.43 6.03
N ILE A 53 -1.08 -7.25 6.19
CA ILE A 53 -1.74 -6.11 6.83
C ILE A 53 -2.87 -5.58 5.94
N GLU A 54 -2.65 -5.51 4.63
CA GLU A 54 -3.65 -5.06 3.68
C GLU A 54 -4.88 -5.98 3.66
N ILE A 55 -4.67 -7.30 3.65
CA ILE A 55 -5.76 -8.29 3.74
C ILE A 55 -6.57 -8.11 5.03
N LEU A 56 -5.89 -7.90 6.16
CA LEU A 56 -6.57 -7.66 7.43
C LEU A 56 -7.44 -6.41 7.38
N VAL A 57 -6.91 -5.29 6.85
CA VAL A 57 -7.65 -4.03 6.69
C VAL A 57 -8.83 -4.22 5.73
N LEU A 58 -8.64 -4.92 4.61
CA LEU A 58 -9.69 -5.23 3.65
C LEU A 58 -10.83 -6.01 4.32
N PHE A 59 -10.52 -7.04 5.11
CA PHE A 59 -11.54 -7.78 5.86
C PHE A 59 -12.29 -6.86 6.83
N LEU A 60 -11.60 -6.01 7.59
CA LEU A 60 -12.26 -5.06 8.49
C LEU A 60 -13.23 -4.14 7.76
N ILE A 61 -12.83 -3.61 6.60
CA ILE A 61 -13.69 -2.76 5.76
C ILE A 61 -14.90 -3.55 5.26
N LEU A 62 -14.71 -4.77 4.77
CA LEU A 62 -15.80 -5.64 4.29
C LEU A 62 -16.80 -6.02 5.39
N PHE A 63 -16.34 -6.21 6.63
CA PHE A 63 -17.19 -6.45 7.80
C PHE A 63 -17.91 -5.20 8.32
N GLY A 64 -17.75 -4.05 7.66
CA GLY A 64 -18.51 -2.84 7.97
C GLY A 64 -17.83 -1.92 8.98
N LEU A 65 -16.51 -1.99 9.16
CA LEU A 65 -15.77 -1.03 9.98
C LEU A 65 -16.08 0.43 9.58
N THR A 66 -16.29 0.68 8.29
CA THR A 66 -16.65 2.02 7.77
C THR A 66 -17.98 2.54 8.31
N ALA A 67 -18.92 1.67 8.69
CA ALA A 67 -20.19 2.08 9.30
C ALA A 67 -20.03 2.56 10.76
N LEU A 68 -18.91 2.22 11.40
CA LEU A 68 -18.58 2.64 12.77
C LEU A 68 -17.72 3.91 12.82
N ILE A 69 -17.25 4.39 11.66
CA ILE A 69 -16.35 5.56 11.55
C ILE A 69 -17.17 6.76 11.09
N GLY A 70 -17.26 7.80 11.94
CA GLY A 70 -17.88 9.08 11.60
C GLY A 70 -16.95 10.02 10.84
N GLU A 71 -17.49 11.17 10.42
CA GLU A 71 -16.74 12.18 9.64
C GLU A 71 -15.50 12.70 10.39
N ARG A 72 -15.60 12.85 11.72
CA ARG A 72 -14.50 13.33 12.54
C ARG A 72 -13.36 12.32 12.59
N GLU A 73 -13.69 11.05 12.78
CA GLU A 73 -12.75 9.94 12.83
C GLU A 73 -12.07 9.75 11.46
N MET A 74 -12.82 9.84 10.35
CA MET A 74 -12.24 9.84 9.01
C MET A 74 -11.26 10.98 8.81
N ALA A 75 -11.62 12.21 9.22
CA ALA A 75 -10.73 13.37 9.10
C ALA A 75 -9.42 13.17 9.87
N PHE A 76 -9.48 12.60 11.08
CA PHE A 76 -8.28 12.25 11.84
C PHE A 76 -7.41 11.22 11.11
N ILE A 77 -8.00 10.15 10.59
CA ILE A 77 -7.27 9.12 9.83
C ILE A 77 -6.61 9.73 8.59
N SER A 78 -7.32 10.59 7.85
CA SER A 78 -6.79 11.23 6.65
C SER A 78 -5.63 12.18 6.95
N VAL A 79 -5.76 13.03 7.98
CA VAL A 79 -4.70 13.98 8.36
C VAL A 79 -3.48 13.24 8.89
N THR A 80 -3.67 12.26 9.78
CA THR A 80 -2.55 11.48 10.34
C THR A 80 -1.84 10.66 9.29
N GLY A 81 -2.58 10.01 8.38
CA GLY A 81 -2.02 9.28 7.24
C GLY A 81 -1.23 10.20 6.31
N GLY A 82 -1.77 11.38 5.97
CA GLY A 82 -1.07 12.39 5.17
C GLY A 82 0.22 12.88 5.82
N LEU A 83 0.20 13.18 7.12
CA LEU A 83 1.39 13.56 7.89
C LEU A 83 2.45 12.45 7.89
N ALA A 84 2.03 11.20 8.09
CA ALA A 84 2.94 10.05 8.03
C ALA A 84 3.64 9.95 6.66
N LEU A 85 2.91 10.17 5.56
CA LEU A 85 3.49 10.19 4.21
C LEU A 85 4.52 11.31 4.02
N VAL A 86 4.26 12.51 4.56
CA VAL A 86 5.22 13.62 4.52
C VAL A 86 6.49 13.26 5.29
N VAL A 87 6.36 12.69 6.49
CA VAL A 87 7.51 12.25 7.31
C VAL A 87 8.31 11.18 6.57
N PHE A 88 7.66 10.17 5.99
CA PHE A 88 8.35 9.15 5.18
C PHE A 88 9.07 9.75 3.98
N GLY A 89 8.47 10.73 3.30
CA GLY A 89 9.11 11.47 2.21
C GLY A 89 10.40 12.16 2.66
N ILE A 90 10.35 12.89 3.80
CA ILE A 90 11.52 13.55 4.38
C ILE A 90 12.61 12.54 4.74
N MET A 91 12.25 11.46 5.43
CA MET A 91 13.20 10.39 5.80
C MET A 91 13.88 9.78 4.58
N THR A 92 13.14 9.58 3.49
CA THR A 92 13.68 9.04 2.23
C THR A 92 14.70 10.00 1.61
N ILE A 93 14.39 11.30 1.54
CA ILE A 93 15.32 12.33 1.03
C ILE A 93 16.59 12.41 1.89
N MET A 94 16.44 12.35 3.22
CA MET A 94 17.59 12.35 4.14
C MET A 94 18.45 11.09 4.01
N GLY A 95 17.82 9.92 3.80
CA GLY A 95 18.51 8.65 3.60
C GLY A 95 19.30 8.60 2.29
N ALA A 96 18.81 9.25 1.23
CA ALA A 96 19.49 9.32 -0.07
C ALA A 96 20.70 10.27 -0.12
N ARG A 97 20.93 11.08 0.92
CA ARG A 97 22.02 12.06 0.99
C ARG A 97 23.34 11.51 1.56
N LYS A 98 23.39 10.25 2.00
CA LYS A 98 24.62 9.54 2.41
C LYS A 98 25.06 8.59 1.32
#